data_AF-A0A194Q1L4-F1
#
_entry.id   AF-A0A194Q1L4-F1
#
_cell.length_a   1.000
_cell.length_b   1.000
_cell.length_c   1.000
_cell.angle_alpha   90.00
_cell.angle_beta   90.00
_cell.angle_gamma   90.00
#
_symmetry.space_group_name_H-M   'P 1'
#
loop_
_entity.id
_entity.type
_entity.pdbx_description
1 polymer ?
#
loop_
_entity_poly.entity_id
_entity_poly.type
_entity_poly.pdbx_seq_one_letter_code
_entity_poly.pdbx_strand_id
1 'polypeptide(L)'
;MTDYDDDITVVDVYDLASDIGKECEIIIEKYGPDAVTALLPKVINALELLENLAVRNEKENQALLELTAKISQLENDKIEKAEYRQRFEKEIEAIEEQWRTESADLVTAVARLQDENKRLRRTINAPADGTSAPPSPAREHDQEVLSRLSSTAEKQRATLRHQEVQLQEKQQLIESHDIRIDRTILFYNKSLTYRIK
;
A
#
# COMPACT_ATOMS: atom_id res chain seq x y z
N MET A 1 -26.88 -1.28 -23.82
CA MET A 1 -25.79 -2.10 -24.33
C MET A 1 -26.11 -2.26 -25.80
N THR A 2 -25.66 -1.31 -26.60
CA THR A 2 -25.89 -1.28 -28.03
C THR A 2 -25.08 -2.39 -28.65
N ASP A 3 -25.75 -3.33 -29.31
CA ASP A 3 -25.13 -4.29 -30.21
C ASP A 3 -24.15 -3.54 -31.12
N TYR A 4 -22.88 -3.92 -31.08
CA TYR A 4 -21.95 -3.62 -32.16
C TYR A 4 -22.40 -4.52 -33.32
N ASP A 5 -23.34 -4.01 -34.11
CA ASP A 5 -23.68 -4.54 -35.43
C ASP A 5 -22.38 -4.57 -36.25
N ASP A 6 -22.02 -5.76 -36.75
CA ASP A 6 -20.92 -6.06 -37.67
C ASP A 6 -20.23 -4.82 -38.28
N ASP A 7 -19.13 -4.37 -37.65
CA ASP A 7 -18.26 -3.39 -38.28
C ASP A 7 -17.65 -4.03 -39.53
N ILE A 8 -18.05 -3.53 -40.70
CA ILE A 8 -17.54 -3.98 -42.00
C ILE A 8 -16.02 -3.83 -41.99
N THR A 9 -15.33 -4.96 -42.05
CA THR A 9 -13.87 -5.01 -42.12
C THR A 9 -13.39 -4.94 -43.55
N VAL A 10 -12.09 -4.67 -43.71
CA VAL A 10 -11.45 -4.72 -45.03
C VAL A 10 -11.60 -6.10 -45.69
N VAL A 11 -11.63 -7.17 -44.90
CA VAL A 11 -11.82 -8.54 -45.40
C VAL A 11 -13.20 -8.71 -46.03
N ASP A 12 -14.24 -8.17 -45.38
CA ASP A 12 -15.62 -8.25 -45.89
C ASP A 12 -15.76 -7.51 -47.23
N VAL A 13 -15.01 -6.41 -47.43
CA VAL A 13 -14.99 -5.68 -48.71
C VAL A 13 -14.32 -6.51 -49.81
N TYR A 14 -13.26 -7.25 -49.49
CA TYR A 14 -12.60 -8.14 -50.46
C TYR A 14 -13.47 -9.34 -50.84
N ASP A 15 -14.17 -9.94 -49.88
CA ASP A 15 -15.11 -11.04 -50.15
C ASP A 15 -16.27 -10.56 -51.03
N LEU A 16 -16.82 -9.38 -50.73
CA LEU A 16 -17.85 -8.75 -51.55
C LEU A 16 -17.35 -8.43 -52.96
N ALA A 17 -16.11 -7.93 -53.11
CA ALA A 17 -15.51 -7.65 -54.41
C ALA A 17 -15.33 -8.93 -55.25
N SER A 18 -14.95 -10.05 -54.60
CA SER A 18 -14.82 -11.36 -55.25
C SER A 18 -16.16 -11.86 -55.79
N ASP A 19 -17.22 -11.76 -54.99
CA ASP A 19 -18.55 -12.21 -55.40
C ASP A 19 -19.14 -11.32 -56.50
N ILE A 20 -18.97 -10.00 -56.40
CA ILE A 20 -19.36 -9.07 -57.48
C ILE A 20 -18.57 -9.36 -58.76
N GLY A 21 -17.28 -9.70 -58.66
CA GLY A 21 -16.44 -10.09 -59.80
C GLY A 21 -16.98 -11.31 -60.53
N LYS A 22 -17.34 -12.38 -59.80
CA LYS A 22 -17.94 -13.60 -60.38
C LYS A 22 -19.26 -13.32 -61.10
N GLU A 23 -20.12 -12.48 -60.53
CA GLU A 23 -21.38 -12.09 -61.17
C GLU A 23 -21.13 -11.25 -62.45
N CYS A 24 -20.12 -10.37 -62.43
CA CYS A 24 -19.70 -9.62 -63.61
C CYS A 24 -19.16 -10.54 -64.72
N GLU A 25 -18.42 -11.60 -64.38
CA GLU A 25 -17.95 -12.61 -65.34
C GLU A 25 -19.12 -13.32 -66.03
N ILE A 26 -20.15 -13.73 -65.28
CA ILE A 26 -21.37 -14.35 -65.85
C ILE A 26 -22.06 -13.41 -66.83
N ILE A 27 -22.11 -12.11 -66.53
CA ILE A 27 -22.71 -11.11 -67.42
C ILE A 27 -21.87 -10.96 -68.70
N ILE A 28 -20.54 -10.92 -68.58
CA ILE A 28 -19.63 -10.85 -69.74
C ILE A 28 -19.80 -12.08 -70.64
N GLU A 29 -19.89 -13.28 -70.07
CA GLU A 29 -20.06 -14.52 -70.83
C GLU A 29 -21.38 -14.54 -71.63
N LYS A 30 -22.46 -13.99 -71.08
CA LYS A 30 -23.79 -14.01 -71.71
C LYS A 30 -24.05 -12.85 -72.67
N TYR A 31 -23.56 -11.66 -72.35
CA TYR A 31 -23.94 -10.41 -73.02
C TYR A 31 -22.75 -9.68 -73.68
N GLY A 32 -21.54 -10.23 -73.56
CA GLY A 32 -20.31 -9.62 -74.03
C GLY A 32 -19.76 -8.55 -73.07
N PRO A 33 -18.48 -8.17 -73.23
CA PRO A 33 -17.79 -7.26 -72.31
C PRO A 33 -18.35 -5.83 -72.32
N ASP A 34 -18.94 -5.38 -73.43
CA ASP A 34 -19.50 -4.04 -73.56
C ASP A 34 -20.63 -3.76 -72.55
N ALA A 35 -21.34 -4.81 -72.10
CA ALA A 35 -22.44 -4.72 -71.14
C ALA A 35 -22.00 -4.20 -69.76
N VAL A 36 -20.75 -4.45 -69.36
CA VAL A 36 -20.22 -4.06 -68.04
C VAL A 36 -19.11 -3.01 -68.11
N THR A 37 -18.61 -2.67 -69.31
CA THR A 37 -17.45 -1.79 -69.52
C THR A 37 -17.61 -0.42 -68.86
N ALA A 38 -18.81 0.16 -68.86
CA ALA A 38 -19.09 1.45 -68.21
C ALA A 38 -19.47 1.32 -66.71
N LEU A 39 -19.86 0.12 -66.27
CA LEU A 39 -20.31 -0.14 -64.90
C LEU A 39 -19.14 -0.53 -63.98
N LEU A 40 -18.25 -1.40 -64.46
CA LEU A 40 -17.09 -1.92 -63.71
C LEU A 40 -16.25 -0.80 -63.05
N PRO A 41 -15.87 0.28 -63.74
CA PRO A 41 -15.12 1.37 -63.11
C PRO A 41 -15.86 2.05 -61.95
N LYS A 42 -17.20 2.13 -62.00
CA LYS A 42 -18.01 2.72 -60.93
C LYS A 42 -18.12 1.79 -59.73
N VAL A 43 -18.23 0.49 -59.99
CA VAL A 43 -18.24 -0.55 -58.95
C VAL A 43 -16.89 -0.57 -58.23
N ILE A 44 -15.77 -0.55 -58.97
CA ILE A 44 -14.43 -0.47 -58.41
C ILE A 44 -14.29 0.76 -57.52
N ASN A 45 -14.65 1.95 -58.01
CA ASN A 45 -14.57 3.18 -57.21
C ASN A 45 -15.44 3.13 -55.94
N ALA A 46 -16.62 2.50 -56.00
CA ALA A 46 -17.46 2.31 -54.82
C ALA A 46 -16.83 1.34 -53.79
N LEU A 47 -16.21 0.26 -54.26
CA LEU A 47 -15.49 -0.70 -53.41
C LEU A 47 -14.23 -0.08 -52.79
N GLU A 48 -13.47 0.71 -53.56
CA GLU A 48 -12.32 1.47 -53.04
C GLU A 48 -12.74 2.48 -51.98
N LEU A 49 -13.86 3.18 -52.16
CA LEU A 49 -14.39 4.09 -51.15
C LEU A 49 -14.81 3.31 -49.89
N LEU A 50 -15.45 2.16 -50.05
CA LEU A 50 -15.86 1.31 -48.94
C LEU A 50 -14.65 0.76 -48.16
N GLU A 51 -13.60 0.31 -48.85
CA GLU A 51 -12.35 -0.12 -48.23
C GLU A 51 -11.72 1.02 -47.41
N ASN A 52 -11.66 2.23 -47.96
CA ASN A 52 -11.14 3.39 -47.23
C ASN A 52 -11.96 3.71 -45.97
N LEU A 53 -13.28 3.54 -46.03
CA LEU A 53 -14.16 3.72 -44.88
C LEU A 53 -13.96 2.62 -43.83
N ALA A 54 -13.81 1.36 -44.26
CA ALA A 54 -13.53 0.22 -43.37
C ALA A 54 -12.19 0.41 -42.64
N VAL A 55 -11.11 0.75 -43.36
CA VAL A 55 -9.79 1.05 -42.76
C VAL A 55 -9.89 2.20 -41.76
N ARG A 56 -10.61 3.27 -42.10
CA ARG A 56 -10.76 4.42 -41.19
C ARG A 56 -11.57 4.04 -39.94
N ASN A 57 -12.64 3.28 -40.10
CA ASN A 57 -13.44 2.78 -38.98
C ASN A 57 -12.57 1.92 -38.04
N GLU A 58 -11.82 0.93 -38.57
CA GLU A 58 -10.94 0.09 -37.75
C GLU A 58 -9.94 0.93 -36.94
N LYS A 59 -9.34 1.96 -37.57
CA LYS A 59 -8.42 2.87 -36.90
C LYS A 59 -9.09 3.71 -35.81
N GLU A 60 -10.28 4.24 -36.09
CA GLU A 60 -11.06 5.02 -35.12
C GLU A 60 -11.51 4.16 -33.93
N ASN A 61 -11.94 2.92 -34.20
CA ASN A 61 -12.29 1.94 -33.18
C ASN A 61 -11.09 1.55 -32.31
N GLN A 62 -9.91 1.32 -32.91
CA GLN A 62 -8.67 1.09 -32.15
C GLN A 62 -8.36 2.29 -31.24
N ALA A 63 -8.45 3.52 -31.75
CA ALA A 63 -8.23 4.72 -30.95
C ALA A 63 -9.27 4.86 -29.81
N LEU A 64 -10.53 4.52 -30.06
CA LEU A 64 -11.58 4.49 -29.04
C LEU A 64 -11.29 3.47 -27.94
N LEU A 65 -10.85 2.26 -28.31
CA LEU A 65 -10.46 1.23 -27.36
C LEU A 65 -9.28 1.69 -26.49
N GLU A 66 -8.24 2.26 -27.11
CA GLU A 66 -7.08 2.80 -26.40
C GLU A 66 -7.46 3.94 -25.44
N LEU A 67 -8.30 4.87 -25.89
CA LEU A 67 -8.78 5.98 -25.06
C LEU A 67 -9.64 5.48 -23.90
N THR A 68 -10.51 4.50 -24.14
CA THR A 68 -11.35 3.89 -23.10
C THR A 68 -10.50 3.18 -22.06
N ALA A 69 -9.50 2.41 -22.49
CA ALA A 69 -8.53 1.79 -21.59
C ALA A 69 -7.74 2.85 -20.78
N LYS A 70 -7.36 3.96 -21.43
CA LYS A 70 -6.64 5.04 -20.75
C LYS A 70 -7.50 5.76 -19.72
N ILE A 71 -8.78 5.99 -20.01
CA ILE A 71 -9.74 6.57 -19.05
C ILE A 71 -9.86 5.66 -17.83
N SER A 72 -10.11 4.36 -18.05
CA SER A 72 -10.20 3.37 -16.98
C SER A 72 -8.94 3.35 -16.09
N GLN A 73 -7.75 3.40 -16.71
CA GLN A 73 -6.49 3.50 -15.97
C GLN A 73 -6.43 4.78 -15.12
N LEU A 74 -6.75 5.94 -15.70
CA LEU A 74 -6.69 7.23 -14.99
C LEU A 74 -7.71 7.33 -13.86
N GLU A 75 -8.88 6.72 -14.01
CA GLU A 75 -9.89 6.65 -12.95
C GLU A 75 -9.39 5.82 -11.76
N ASN A 76 -8.76 4.67 -12.03
CA ASN A 76 -8.15 3.85 -10.98
C ASN A 76 -7.00 4.60 -10.28
N ASP A 77 -6.08 5.22 -11.04
CA ASP A 77 -4.98 6.02 -10.48
C ASP A 77 -5.51 7.17 -9.60
N LYS A 78 -6.63 7.78 -9.98
CA LYS A 78 -7.28 8.86 -9.21
C LYS A 78 -7.82 8.35 -7.88
N ILE A 79 -8.46 7.18 -7.89
CA ILE A 79 -9.00 6.54 -6.68
C ILE A 79 -7.85 6.17 -5.74
N GLU A 80 -6.83 5.47 -6.24
CA GLU A 80 -5.66 5.06 -5.44
C GLU A 80 -4.96 6.26 -4.80
N LYS A 81 -4.76 7.35 -5.56
CA LYS A 81 -4.19 8.59 -5.02
C LYS A 81 -5.07 9.23 -3.95
N ALA A 82 -6.39 9.14 -4.08
CA ALA A 82 -7.31 9.67 -3.07
C ALA A 82 -7.26 8.84 -1.78
N GLU A 83 -7.25 7.51 -1.91
CA GLU A 83 -7.09 6.61 -0.76
C GLU A 83 -5.75 6.81 -0.04
N TYR A 84 -4.66 6.96 -0.82
CA TYR A 84 -3.34 7.23 -0.26
C TYR A 84 -3.33 8.54 0.54
N ARG A 85 -3.88 9.62 -0.02
CA ARG A 85 -4.02 10.90 0.69
C ARG A 85 -4.83 10.75 1.97
N GLN A 86 -5.95 10.03 1.93
CA GLN A 86 -6.78 9.81 3.11
C GLN A 86 -6.05 9.02 4.20
N ARG A 87 -5.27 8.01 3.83
CA ARG A 87 -4.46 7.24 4.79
C ARG A 87 -3.36 8.10 5.40
N PHE A 88 -2.69 8.90 4.58
CA PHE A 88 -1.66 9.82 5.03
C PHE A 88 -2.22 10.87 6.00
N GLU A 89 -3.37 11.45 5.70
CA GLU A 89 -4.06 12.40 6.60
C GLU A 89 -4.32 11.78 7.98
N LYS A 90 -4.86 10.55 8.02
CA LYS A 90 -5.10 9.82 9.27
C LYS A 90 -3.82 9.52 10.05
N GLU A 91 -2.74 9.21 9.34
CA GLU A 91 -1.43 8.97 9.97
C GLU A 91 -0.89 10.25 10.62
N ILE A 92 -1.02 11.40 9.94
CA ILE A 92 -0.66 12.70 10.50
C ILE A 92 -1.51 13.02 11.74
N GLU A 93 -2.83 12.87 11.66
CA GLU A 93 -3.73 13.08 12.80
C GLU A 93 -3.34 12.21 14.01
N ALA A 94 -2.99 10.94 13.77
CA ALA A 94 -2.54 10.03 14.82
C ALA A 94 -1.22 10.47 15.47
N ILE A 95 -0.24 10.91 14.66
CA ILE A 95 1.04 11.44 15.17
C ILE A 95 0.81 12.72 15.99
N GLU A 96 -0.05 13.62 15.52
CA GLU A 96 -0.36 14.84 16.25
C GLU A 96 -1.01 14.56 17.62
N GLU A 97 -1.96 13.62 17.67
CA GLU A 97 -2.63 13.24 18.92
C GLU A 97 -1.67 12.53 19.89
N GLN A 98 -0.80 11.66 19.37
CA GLN A 98 0.27 11.06 20.15
C GLN A 98 1.19 12.14 20.74
N TRP A 99 1.64 13.09 19.91
CA TRP A 99 2.51 14.18 20.35
C TRP A 99 1.85 15.06 21.42
N ARG A 100 0.56 15.37 21.28
CA ARG A 100 -0.20 16.10 22.32
C ARG A 100 -0.24 15.33 23.64
N THR A 101 -0.52 14.03 23.58
CA THR A 101 -0.58 13.16 24.76
C THR A 101 0.77 13.11 25.46
N GLU A 102 1.85 12.83 24.71
CA GLU A 102 3.21 12.80 25.25
C GLU A 102 3.63 14.15 25.85
N SER A 103 3.27 15.26 25.20
CA SER A 103 3.54 16.61 25.72
C SER A 103 2.81 16.85 27.06
N ALA A 104 1.54 16.47 27.16
CA ALA A 104 0.75 16.59 28.38
C ALA A 104 1.30 15.73 29.52
N ASP A 105 1.73 14.50 29.22
CA ASP A 105 2.34 13.60 30.19
C ASP A 105 3.68 14.16 30.70
N LEU A 106 4.51 14.70 29.82
CA LEU A 106 5.77 15.36 30.19
C LEU A 106 5.52 16.58 31.09
N VAL A 107 4.54 17.43 30.76
CA VAL A 107 4.16 18.59 31.59
C VAL A 107 3.71 18.12 32.98
N THR A 108 2.90 17.07 33.05
CA THR A 108 2.44 16.48 34.31
C THR A 108 3.59 15.92 35.14
N ALA A 109 4.52 15.21 34.50
CA ALA A 109 5.72 14.67 35.14
C ALA A 109 6.61 15.80 35.70
N VAL A 110 6.81 16.87 34.93
CA VAL A 110 7.56 18.06 35.37
C VAL A 110 6.89 18.70 36.59
N ALA A 111 5.57 18.89 36.58
CA ALA A 111 4.83 19.47 37.70
C ALA A 111 5.00 18.62 38.98
N ARG A 112 4.85 17.30 38.87
CA ARG A 112 5.05 16.37 39.99
C ARG A 112 6.49 16.43 40.54
N LEU A 113 7.49 16.44 39.66
CA LEU A 113 8.89 16.54 40.07
C LEU A 113 9.20 17.88 40.74
N GLN A 114 8.62 18.98 40.25
CA GLN A 114 8.76 20.29 40.88
C GLN A 114 8.17 20.31 42.30
N ASP A 115 6.99 19.72 42.49
CA ASP A 115 6.36 19.66 43.81
C ASP A 115 7.12 18.74 44.78
N GLU A 116 7.66 17.62 44.30
CA GLU A 116 8.54 16.76 45.09
C GLU A 116 9.84 17.49 45.48
N ASN A 117 10.44 18.24 44.56
CA ASN A 117 11.63 19.04 44.84
C ASN A 117 11.33 20.13 45.88
N LYS A 118 10.19 20.82 45.79
CA LYS A 118 9.73 21.78 46.81
C LYS A 118 9.54 21.09 48.17
N ARG A 119 8.91 19.91 48.21
CA ARG A 119 8.70 19.13 49.43
C ARG A 119 10.03 18.75 50.08
N LEU A 120 10.96 18.17 49.32
CA LEU A 120 12.27 17.78 49.80
C LEU A 120 13.07 18.98 50.34
N ARG A 121 13.04 20.12 49.63
CA ARG A 121 13.64 21.37 50.10
C ARG A 121 13.04 21.83 51.44
N ARG A 122 11.72 21.73 51.61
CA ARG A 122 11.07 22.03 52.90
C ARG A 122 11.50 21.07 54.01
N THR A 123 11.63 19.78 53.72
CA THR A 123 12.11 18.78 54.70
C THR A 123 13.57 19.01 55.10
N ILE A 124 14.44 19.35 54.15
CA ILE A 124 15.85 19.65 54.43
C ILE A 124 15.99 20.96 55.22
N ASN A 125 15.16 21.96 54.91
CA ASN A 125 15.20 23.27 55.58
C ASN A 125 14.34 23.33 56.86
N ALA A 126 13.61 22.26 57.21
CA ALA A 126 12.91 22.18 58.47
C ALA A 126 13.95 22.14 59.60
N PRO A 127 13.83 23.00 60.63
CA PRO A 127 14.75 22.95 61.76
C PRO A 127 14.65 21.55 62.38
N ALA A 128 15.80 20.92 62.59
CA ALA A 128 15.88 19.65 63.30
C ALA A 128 15.31 19.86 64.70
N ASP A 129 14.05 19.50 64.91
CA ASP A 129 13.41 19.54 66.22
C ASP A 129 13.97 18.38 67.05
N GLY A 130 15.17 18.61 67.59
CA GLY A 130 15.50 18.37 68.99
C GLY A 130 15.24 17.01 69.62
N THR A 131 15.12 15.90 68.87
CA THR A 131 14.99 14.56 69.47
C THR A 131 15.98 13.57 68.86
N SER A 132 17.27 13.87 69.03
CA SER A 132 18.30 12.84 69.15
C SER A 132 18.10 12.09 70.47
N ALA A 133 17.09 11.20 70.49
CA ALA A 133 16.96 10.21 71.55
C ALA A 133 18.18 9.27 71.51
N PRO A 134 18.67 8.79 72.68
CA PRO A 134 19.86 7.93 72.77
C PRO A 134 19.68 6.64 71.95
N PRO A 135 20.77 5.94 71.57
CA PRO A 135 20.68 4.68 70.86
C PRO A 135 19.96 3.65 71.74
N SER A 136 18.72 3.34 71.38
CA SER A 136 17.96 2.25 71.98
C SER A 136 18.21 0.95 71.19
N PRO A 137 18.15 -0.23 71.83
CA PRO A 137 18.31 -1.52 71.13
C PRO A 137 17.27 -1.76 70.03
N ALA A 138 16.15 -1.02 70.05
CA ALA A 138 15.18 -0.98 68.97
C ALA A 138 15.76 -0.37 67.67
N ARG A 139 16.62 0.66 67.75
CA ARG A 139 17.25 1.28 66.57
C ARG A 139 18.28 0.38 65.91
N GLU A 140 19.01 -0.42 66.69
CA GLU A 140 19.96 -1.41 66.15
C GLU A 140 19.22 -2.55 65.44
N HIS A 141 18.11 -3.02 66.01
CA HIS A 141 17.24 -4.00 65.36
C HIS A 141 16.64 -3.47 64.05
N ASP A 142 16.14 -2.24 64.06
CA ASP A 142 15.60 -1.58 62.85
C ASP A 142 16.69 -1.38 61.78
N GLN A 143 17.91 -1.02 62.19
CA GLN A 143 19.05 -0.85 61.29
C GLN A 143 19.49 -2.20 60.68
N GLU A 144 19.45 -3.29 61.46
CA GLU A 144 19.70 -4.64 60.96
C GLU A 144 18.62 -5.08 59.96
N VAL A 145 17.34 -4.85 60.27
CA VAL A 145 16.22 -5.17 59.37
C VAL A 145 16.32 -4.37 58.07
N LEU A 146 16.61 -3.07 58.14
CA LEU A 146 16.82 -2.22 56.96
C LEU A 146 18.01 -2.69 56.12
N SER A 147 19.10 -3.12 56.74
CA SER A 147 20.27 -3.66 56.03
C SER A 147 19.94 -4.96 55.28
N ARG A 148 19.14 -5.86 55.89
CA ARG A 148 18.67 -7.11 55.28
C ARG A 148 17.71 -6.85 54.14
N LEU A 149 16.80 -5.90 54.30
CA LEU A 149 15.88 -5.45 53.24
C LEU A 149 16.64 -4.83 52.07
N SER A 150 17.64 -3.98 52.34
CA SER A 150 18.50 -3.39 51.30
C SER A 150 19.26 -4.46 50.54
N SER A 151 19.89 -5.42 51.24
CA SER A 151 20.60 -6.54 50.62
C SER A 151 19.67 -7.40 49.75
N THR A 152 18.43 -7.62 50.21
CA THR A 152 17.43 -8.41 49.47
C THR A 152 16.94 -7.65 48.23
N ALA A 153 16.69 -6.35 48.35
CA ALA A 153 16.31 -5.49 47.23
C ALA A 153 17.42 -5.42 46.17
N GLU A 154 18.69 -5.39 46.59
CA GLU A 154 19.83 -5.39 45.68
C GLU A 154 19.99 -6.72 44.93
N LYS A 155 19.78 -7.85 45.62
CA LYS A 155 19.70 -9.17 44.98
C LYS A 155 18.56 -9.26 43.97
N GLN A 156 17.37 -8.79 44.35
CA GLN A 156 16.21 -8.77 43.45
C GLN A 156 16.46 -7.90 42.21
N ARG A 157 17.09 -6.72 42.37
CA ARG A 157 17.49 -5.86 41.25
C ARG A 157 18.50 -6.55 40.33
N ALA A 158 19.48 -7.27 40.88
CA ALA A 158 20.44 -8.02 40.09
C ALA A 158 19.78 -9.16 39.30
N THR A 159 18.85 -9.89 39.93
CA THR A 159 18.07 -10.94 39.26
C THR A 159 17.20 -10.37 38.14
N LEU A 160 16.51 -9.24 38.36
CA LEU A 160 15.71 -8.58 37.33
C LEU A 160 16.57 -8.16 36.14
N ARG A 161 17.73 -7.54 36.36
CA ARG A 161 18.67 -7.18 35.28
C ARG A 161 19.13 -8.40 34.49
N HIS A 162 19.41 -9.51 35.17
CA HIS A 162 19.81 -10.74 34.48
C HIS A 162 18.67 -11.32 33.63
N GLN A 163 17.45 -11.32 34.15
CA GLN A 163 16.26 -11.76 33.40
C GLN A 163 15.97 -10.86 32.21
N GLU A 164 16.16 -9.55 32.34
CA GLU A 164 15.98 -8.58 31.27
C GLU A 164 16.96 -8.81 30.12
N VAL A 165 18.25 -9.06 30.43
CA VAL A 165 19.25 -9.45 29.42
C VAL A 165 18.87 -10.76 28.72
N GLN A 166 18.44 -11.78 29.48
CA GLN A 166 17.99 -13.05 28.91
C GLN A 166 16.77 -12.89 27.99
N LEU A 167 15.83 -12.02 28.35
CA LEU A 167 14.66 -11.71 27.51
C LEU A 167 15.10 -10.99 26.23
N GLN A 168 16.03 -10.05 26.33
CA GLN A 168 16.56 -9.34 25.16
C GLN A 168 17.29 -10.27 24.19
N GLU A 169 18.10 -11.21 24.69
CA GLU A 169 18.74 -12.23 23.85
C GLU A 169 17.72 -13.11 23.13
N LYS A 170 16.66 -13.54 23.84
CA LYS A 170 15.57 -14.32 23.23
C LYS A 170 14.81 -13.52 22.17
N GLN A 171 14.56 -12.24 22.43
CA GLN A 171 13.90 -11.34 21.49
C GLN A 171 14.69 -11.19 20.19
N GLN A 172 16.01 -10.99 20.27
CA GLN A 172 16.90 -10.93 19.09
C GLN A 172 16.88 -12.25 18.30
N LEU A 173 16.81 -13.39 18.99
CA LEU A 173 16.70 -14.70 18.35
C LEU A 173 15.38 -14.85 17.58
N ILE A 174 14.27 -14.41 18.16
CA ILE A 174 12.95 -14.39 17.50
C ILE A 174 13.01 -13.53 16.24
N GLU A 175 13.50 -12.30 16.35
CA GLU A 175 13.65 -11.38 15.20
C GLU A 175 14.51 -11.98 14.09
N SER A 176 15.60 -12.66 14.45
CA SER A 176 16.46 -13.35 13.47
C SER A 176 15.72 -14.49 12.75
N HIS A 177 14.83 -15.19 13.44
CA HIS A 177 14.01 -16.24 12.86
C HIS A 177 12.92 -15.68 11.96
N ASP A 178 12.28 -14.57 12.35
CA ASP A 178 11.27 -13.88 11.53
C ASP A 178 11.88 -13.41 10.21
N ILE A 179 13.06 -12.79 10.24
CA ILE A 179 13.79 -12.39 9.02
C ILE A 179 14.08 -13.59 8.10
N ARG A 180 14.43 -14.75 8.67
CA ARG A 180 14.67 -15.97 7.89
C ARG A 180 13.38 -16.49 7.26
N ILE A 181 12.27 -16.49 8.01
CA ILE A 181 10.95 -16.90 7.52
C ILE A 181 10.52 -16.01 6.37
N ASP A 182 10.58 -14.68 6.55
CA ASP A 182 10.21 -13.71 5.52
C ASP A 182 11.02 -13.88 4.24
N ARG A 183 12.32 -14.14 4.38
CA ARG A 183 13.20 -14.41 3.23
C ARG A 183 12.81 -15.69 2.49
N THR A 184 12.45 -16.75 3.22
CA THR A 184 11.96 -18.00 2.62
C THR A 184 10.61 -17.82 1.93
N ILE A 185 9.68 -17.08 2.55
CA ILE A 185 8.37 -16.75 1.97
C ILE A 185 8.56 -15.97 0.66
N LEU A 186 9.41 -14.93 0.65
CA LEU A 186 9.74 -14.17 -0.55
C LEU A 186 10.33 -15.05 -1.66
N PHE A 187 11.26 -15.94 -1.31
CA PHE A 187 11.85 -16.87 -2.27
C PHE A 187 10.81 -17.83 -2.87
N TYR A 188 9.92 -18.37 -2.04
CA TYR A 188 8.86 -19.30 -2.46
C TYR A 188 7.83 -18.59 -3.34
N ASN A 189 7.36 -17.41 -2.94
CA ASN A 189 6.42 -16.60 -3.72
C ASN A 189 7.01 -16.22 -5.08
N LYS A 190 8.27 -15.77 -5.11
CA LYS A 190 8.97 -15.48 -6.36
C LYS A 190 9.04 -16.72 -7.26
N SER A 191 9.39 -17.88 -6.70
CA SER A 191 9.47 -19.15 -7.43
C SER A 191 8.11 -19.61 -7.98
N LEU A 192 7.01 -19.38 -7.24
CA LEU A 192 5.65 -19.64 -7.73
C LEU A 192 5.25 -18.70 -8.85
N THR A 193 5.58 -17.40 -8.75
CA THR A 193 5.30 -16.43 -9.82
C THR A 193 6.02 -16.78 -11.14
N TYR A 194 7.23 -17.32 -11.07
CA TYR A 194 7.96 -17.80 -12.27
C TYR A 194 7.42 -19.11 -12.84
N ARG A 195 6.69 -19.92 -12.06
CA ARG A 195 6.08 -21.18 -12.54
C ARG A 195 4.68 -21.02 -13.13
N ILE A 196 4.03 -19.88 -12.88
CA ILE A 196 2.66 -19.59 -13.34
C ILE A 196 2.67 -18.76 -14.66
N LYS A 197 3.83 -18.22 -15.06
CA LYS A 197 4.08 -17.65 -16.38
C LYS A 197 4.70 -18.68 -17.31
#